data_AF-A0A9W6QAH5-F1
#
_entry.id   AF-A0A9W6QAH5-F1
#
_cell.length_a   1.000
_cell.length_b   1.000
_cell.length_c   1.000
_cell.angle_alpha   90.00
_cell.angle_beta   90.00
_cell.angle_gamma   90.00
#
_symmetry.space_group_name_H-M   'P 1'
#
loop_
_entity.id
_entity.type
_entity.pdbx_description
1 polymer ?
#
loop_
_entity_poly.entity_id
_entity_poly.type
_entity_poly.pdbx_seq_one_letter_code
_entity_poly.pdbx_strand_id
1 'polypeptide(L)' 'MTDSVAQRTDWHTTHLGSQPIPVHCGRLAYDIDLGEWECAWCDDRVHVRDVPGWPHPARAPR' A
#
# COMPACT_ATOMS: atom_id res chain seq x y z
N MET A 1 13.47 20.17 -15.10
CA MET A 1 12.29 19.28 -15.22
C MET A 1 12.77 17.90 -14.84
N THR A 2 12.77 17.59 -13.56
CA THR A 2 13.35 16.34 -13.04
C THR A 2 12.53 15.95 -11.85
N ASP A 3 11.46 15.21 -12.11
CA ASP A 3 10.98 14.23 -11.16
C ASP A 3 10.61 13.00 -11.98
N SER A 4 11.67 12.36 -12.50
CA SER A 4 11.59 10.95 -12.80
C SER A 4 11.31 10.28 -11.48
N VAL A 5 10.03 10.12 -11.16
CA VAL A 5 9.53 9.23 -10.12
C VAL A 5 10.17 7.90 -10.42
N ALA A 6 11.31 7.65 -9.78
CA ALA A 6 12.01 6.39 -9.84
C ALA A 6 10.95 5.39 -9.43
N GLN A 7 10.52 4.56 -10.38
CA GLN A 7 9.67 3.41 -10.14
C GLN A 7 10.41 2.58 -9.09
N ARG A 8 10.06 2.82 -7.82
CA ARG A 8 10.63 2.15 -6.67
C ARG A 8 10.01 0.77 -6.63
N THR A 9 10.59 -0.12 -7.44
CA THR A 9 10.19 -1.52 -7.56
C THR A 9 10.69 -2.36 -6.38
N ASP A 10 10.97 -1.74 -5.24
CA ASP A 10 11.27 -2.39 -3.96
C ASP A 10 9.99 -2.48 -3.12
N TRP A 11 9.09 -3.36 -3.54
CA TRP A 11 7.94 -3.74 -2.72
C TRP A 11 8.40 -4.60 -1.55
N HIS A 12 8.04 -4.21 -0.33
CA HIS A 12 8.22 -5.00 0.88
C HIS A 12 6.88 -5.59 1.34
N THR A 13 6.89 -6.72 2.02
CA THR A 13 5.68 -7.27 2.64
C THR A 13 5.60 -6.86 4.11
N THR A 14 4.49 -6.26 4.50
CA THR A 14 4.11 -6.04 5.91
C THR A 14 2.79 -6.77 6.20
N HIS A 15 2.33 -6.74 7.45
CA HIS A 15 1.11 -7.43 7.86
C HIS A 15 0.12 -6.47 8.50
N LEU A 16 -1.13 -6.49 8.03
CA LEU A 16 -2.27 -5.89 8.69
C LEU A 16 -3.09 -6.99 9.34
N GLY A 17 -2.91 -7.18 10.66
CA GLY A 17 -3.37 -8.40 11.32
C GLY A 17 -2.68 -9.63 10.72
N SER A 18 -3.45 -10.57 10.17
CA SER A 18 -2.93 -11.77 9.49
C SER A 18 -2.84 -11.62 7.96
N GLN A 19 -3.26 -10.48 7.39
CA GLN A 19 -3.22 -10.27 5.96
C GLN A 19 -1.87 -9.68 5.54
N PRO A 20 -1.10 -10.33 4.66
CA PRO A 20 0.10 -9.74 4.09
C PRO A 20 -0.28 -8.62 3.11
N ILE A 21 0.42 -7.50 3.18
CA ILE A 21 0.19 -6.29 2.40
C ILE A 21 1.54 -5.81 1.81
N PRO A 22 1.62 -5.49 0.51
CA PRO A 22 2.83 -4.96 -0.09
C PRO A 22 2.98 -3.49 0.34
N VAL A 23 4.17 -2.94 0.55
CA VAL A 23 4.39 -1.53 0.92
C VAL A 23 5.76 -1.07 0.42
N HIS A 24 5.89 0.20 0.07
CA HIS A 24 7.18 0.76 -0.35
C HIS A 24 8.14 1.02 0.82
N CYS A 25 7.63 1.52 1.95
CA CYS A 25 8.50 1.96 3.06
C CYS A 25 8.39 1.10 4.32
N GLY A 26 7.65 -0.02 4.26
CA GLY A 26 7.59 -1.01 5.33
C GLY A 26 6.61 -0.71 6.47
N ARG A 27 6.16 0.54 6.63
CA ARG A 27 5.28 0.95 7.74
C ARG A 27 3.92 1.43 7.26
N LEU A 28 2.87 0.91 7.89
CA LEU A 28 1.48 1.30 7.67
C LEU A 28 1.03 2.32 8.71
N ALA A 29 0.22 3.29 8.28
CA ALA A 29 -0.56 4.19 9.10
C ALA A 29 -2.03 4.12 8.67
N TYR A 30 -2.95 4.37 9.61
CA TYR A 30 -4.36 4.47 9.32
C TYR A 30 -4.74 5.95 9.25
N ASP A 31 -5.16 6.40 8.08
CA ASP A 31 -5.73 7.73 7.89
C ASP A 31 -7.19 7.69 8.36
N ILE A 32 -7.46 8.40 9.46
CA ILE A 32 -8.80 8.46 10.07
C ILE A 32 -9.80 9.29 9.26
N ASP A 33 -9.31 10.24 8.47
CA ASP A 33 -10.15 11.16 7.69
C ASP A 33 -10.62 10.46 6.41
N LEU A 34 -9.77 9.62 5.83
CA LEU A 34 -10.09 8.81 4.65
C LEU A 34 -10.69 7.44 5.02
N GLY A 35 -10.42 6.96 6.23
CA GLY A 35 -10.79 5.62 6.67
C GLY A 35 -9.99 4.51 5.98
N GLU A 36 -8.77 4.82 5.51
CA GLU A 36 -7.94 3.94 4.69
C GLU A 36 -6.57 3.67 5.34
N TRP A 37 -5.94 2.56 4.95
CA TRP A 37 -4.54 2.30 5.26
C TRP A 37 -3.63 2.90 4.20
N GLU A 38 -2.56 3.54 4.64
CA GLU A 38 -1.53 4.11 3.79
C GLU A 38 -0.13 3.79 4.30
N CYS A 39 0.86 3.95 3.44
CA CYS A 39 2.25 3.88 3.82
C CYS A 39 2.64 5.16 4.55
N ALA A 40 3.09 5.05 5.81
CA ALA A 40 3.32 6.20 6.69
C ALA A 40 4.42 7.19 6.22
N TRP A 41 5.20 6.84 5.19
CA TRP A 41 6.37 7.62 4.74
C TRP A 41 6.23 8.18 3.33
N CYS A 42 5.38 7.59 2.51
CA CYS A 42 5.20 8.00 1.11
C CYS A 42 3.73 8.20 0.76
N ASP A 43 2.84 8.16 1.76
CA ASP A 43 1.38 8.32 1.65
C ASP A 43 0.74 7.43 0.59
N ASP A 44 1.40 6.30 0.28
CA ASP A 44 0.93 5.34 -0.71
C ASP A 44 -0.26 4.56 -0.16
N ARG A 45 -1.41 4.71 -0.83
CA ARG A 45 -2.69 4.16 -0.38
C ARG A 45 -2.80 2.68 -0.71
N VAL A 46 -3.01 1.89 0.33
CA VAL A 46 -2.88 0.43 0.28
C VAL A 46 -4.00 -0.24 -0.51
N HIS A 47 -5.21 0.30 -0.46
CA HIS A 47 -6.43 -0.33 -0.97
C HIS A 47 -6.76 0.01 -2.43
N VAL A 48 -6.16 1.07 -2.97
CA VAL A 48 -6.50 1.60 -4.31
C VAL A 48 -5.46 1.26 -5.37
N ARG A 49 -4.33 0.66 -4.99
CA ARG A 49 -3.23 0.34 -5.91
C ARG A 49 -3.41 -1.00 -6.61
N ASP A 50 -2.91 -1.03 -7.84
CA ASP A 50 -2.72 -2.23 -8.63
C ASP A 50 -1.26 -2.68 -8.51
N VAL A 51 -1.01 -3.77 -7.77
CA VAL A 51 0.33 -4.32 -7.56
C VAL A 51 0.45 -5.60 -8.40
N PRO A 52 1.26 -5.59 -9.48
CA PRO A 52 1.41 -6.74 -10.36
C PRO A 52 1.80 -8.01 -9.59
N GLY A 53 0.98 -9.05 -9.70
CA GLY A 53 1.22 -10.34 -9.06
C GLY A 53 0.83 -10.43 -7.58
N TRP A 54 0.28 -9.37 -6.98
CA TRP A 54 -0.28 -9.45 -5.63
C TRP A 54 -1.73 -9.94 -5.69
N PRO A 55 -2.14 -10.90 -4.85
CA PRO A 55 -3.54 -11.26 -4.76
C PRO A 55 -4.30 -10.05 -4.23
N HIS A 56 -5.11 -9.42 -5.08
CA HIS A 56 -6.02 -8.37 -4.61
C HIS A 56 -6.89 -8.98 -3.51
N PRO A 57 -7.01 -8.33 -2.33
CA PRO A 57 -7.99 -8.77 -1.37
C PRO A 57 -9.33 -8.76 -2.10
N ALA A 58 -9.93 -9.95 -2.24
CA ALA A 58 -11.24 -10.09 -2.87
C ALA A 58 -12.15 -9.13 -2.12
N ARG A 59 -12.52 -8.04 -2.80
CA ARG A 59 -13.35 -6.97 -2.26
C ARG A 59 -14.44 -7.61 -1.43
N ALA A 60 -14.40 -7.42 -0.11
CA ALA A 60 -15.41 -8.00 0.76
C ALA A 60 -16.78 -7.54 0.22
N PRO A 61 -17.67 -8.47 -0.20
CA PRO A 61 -19.01 -8.07 -0.58
C PRO A 61 -19.65 -7.43 0.66
N ARG A 62 -20.17 -6.21 0.46
CA ARG A 62 -20.92 -5.47 1.49
C ARG A 62 -22.15 -6.24 1.94
#